data_AF-A0A7C2TSQ7-F1
#
_entry.id   AF-A0A7C2TSQ7-F1
#
_cell.length_a   1.000
_cell.length_b   1.000
_cell.length_c   1.000
_cell.angle_alpha   90.00
_cell.angle_beta   90.00
_cell.angle_gamma   90.00
#
_symmetry.space_group_name_H-M   'P 1'
#
loop_
_entity.id
_entity.type
_entity.pdbx_description
1 polymer ?
#
loop_
_entity_poly.entity_id
_entity_poly.type
_entity_poly.pdbx_seq_one_letter_code
_entity_poly.pdbx_strand_id
1 'polypeptide(L)'
;RVHLRVAMRWPGQMKMVIAEIPGTRIRDQDIVFTAHLDHPSPRANDNASGSAVLLEIARVLLTLIRQGKIASPLRTIRFWWVTEIEGTYQYFFAHPEEASRLLLNINIDQAGGDRHGRTDFIAIRQPSWMGTFADDVLRAIARLASDLAPVARAPSPLFVAPTGTRDPFTLQFWPYAPLSDHLVFETGGIGVPSISLAAPSLRYIHTSEDRVEHLDPTALKRMVFLGAACALFLAGVTARDLPKLLAEVRAGGAERLGEAEARALRWIAESTREDVHARFKRAYHIVQQAYERESRILASLAKLALAEGTPEPVATLKYEAGFTWNLFVLQEAAIRLLTEQYERMCRMLGVAPKELEPETEERRLHQLIPRRVLPLGPGFRAWLEHASPQLELRLSMLIKNLIDGERSLAHIYWAASAEFENVTLADVEAFVKELVAKGWVKLQERR
;
A
#
# COMPACT_ATOMS: atom_id res chain seq x y z
N ARG A 1 18.65 8.32 -42.29
CA ARG A 1 17.17 8.49 -42.28
C ARG A 1 16.60 7.15 -41.81
N VAL A 2 15.98 7.08 -40.64
CA VAL A 2 15.32 5.84 -40.15
C VAL A 2 13.87 5.89 -40.56
N HIS A 3 13.36 4.80 -41.13
CA HIS A 3 11.95 4.62 -41.45
C HIS A 3 11.37 3.57 -40.50
N LEU A 4 10.45 3.98 -39.64
CA LEU A 4 9.68 3.11 -38.76
C LEU A 4 8.28 2.93 -39.34
N ARG A 5 7.82 1.68 -39.45
CA ARG A 5 6.45 1.35 -39.82
C ARG A 5 5.84 0.49 -38.72
N VAL A 6 4.83 1.03 -38.05
CA VAL A 6 4.05 0.31 -37.04
C VAL A 6 2.68 -0.01 -37.63
N ALA A 7 2.28 -1.28 -37.55
CA ALA A 7 0.93 -1.71 -37.89
C ALA A 7 0.17 -2.02 -36.61
N MET A 8 -0.86 -1.24 -36.30
CA MET A 8 -1.73 -1.45 -35.16
C MET A 8 -3.02 -2.13 -35.62
N ARG A 9 -3.58 -3.00 -34.78
CA ARG A 9 -4.88 -3.65 -35.02
C ARG A 9 -5.81 -3.35 -33.86
N TRP A 10 -7.01 -2.88 -34.17
CA TRP A 10 -8.09 -2.60 -33.24
C TRP A 10 -9.44 -2.81 -33.96
N PRO A 11 -10.53 -3.16 -33.25
CA PRO A 11 -10.66 -3.31 -31.80
C PRO A 11 -10.09 -4.64 -31.27
N GLY A 12 -9.66 -4.64 -30.00
CA GLY A 12 -9.33 -5.84 -29.22
C GLY A 12 -10.40 -6.12 -28.16
N GLN A 13 -10.42 -7.34 -27.61
CA GLN A 13 -11.28 -7.71 -26.47
C GLN A 13 -10.40 -7.99 -25.25
N MET A 14 -10.71 -7.34 -24.12
CA MET A 14 -10.14 -7.68 -22.81
C MET A 14 -11.10 -8.62 -22.09
N LYS A 15 -10.55 -9.64 -21.42
CA LYS A 15 -11.32 -10.61 -20.65
C LYS A 15 -10.71 -10.74 -19.26
N MET A 16 -11.59 -10.92 -18.28
CA MET A 16 -11.24 -11.17 -16.89
C MET A 16 -11.84 -12.52 -16.49
N VAL A 17 -11.08 -13.33 -15.77
CA VAL A 17 -11.58 -14.58 -15.17
C VAL A 17 -11.73 -14.35 -13.67
N ILE A 18 -12.90 -14.67 -13.14
CA ILE A 18 -13.22 -14.55 -11.72
C ILE A 18 -13.58 -15.93 -11.19
N ALA A 19 -12.98 -16.32 -10.08
CA ALA A 19 -13.38 -17.48 -9.29
C ALA A 19 -13.47 -17.10 -7.81
N GLU A 20 -14.15 -17.92 -7.01
CA GLU A 20 -14.28 -17.68 -5.58
C GLU A 20 -14.36 -18.97 -4.76
N ILE A 21 -13.90 -18.86 -3.51
CA ILE A 21 -14.18 -19.79 -2.42
C ILE A 21 -15.16 -19.06 -1.49
N PRO A 22 -16.45 -19.44 -1.46
CA PRO A 22 -17.48 -18.68 -0.76
C PRO A 22 -17.27 -18.65 0.74
N GLY A 23 -17.39 -17.46 1.32
CA GLY A 23 -17.40 -17.27 2.78
C GLY A 23 -18.66 -17.83 3.41
N THR A 24 -18.56 -18.18 4.69
CA THR A 24 -19.68 -18.75 5.45
C THR A 24 -20.57 -17.70 6.11
N ARG A 25 -20.04 -16.50 6.42
CA ARG A 25 -20.73 -15.59 7.36
C ARG A 25 -20.63 -14.09 7.05
N ILE A 26 -19.48 -13.59 6.61
CA ILE A 26 -19.27 -12.15 6.33
C ILE A 26 -19.38 -11.92 4.82
N ARG A 27 -20.21 -10.96 4.38
CA ARG A 27 -20.69 -10.83 2.98
C ARG A 27 -20.25 -9.55 2.25
N ASP A 28 -19.39 -8.75 2.87
CA ASP A 28 -18.98 -7.41 2.45
C ASP A 28 -17.50 -7.12 2.78
N GLN A 29 -16.72 -8.18 2.98
CA GLN A 29 -15.30 -8.11 3.34
C GLN A 29 -14.48 -9.15 2.58
N ASP A 30 -14.71 -9.28 1.29
CA ASP A 30 -14.04 -10.28 0.49
C ASP A 30 -12.54 -9.98 0.39
N ILE A 31 -11.74 -11.05 0.42
CA ILE A 31 -10.30 -10.97 0.13
C ILE A 31 -10.14 -11.32 -1.33
N VAL A 32 -9.54 -10.44 -2.14
CA VAL A 32 -9.37 -10.69 -3.56
C VAL A 32 -7.90 -10.85 -3.92
N PHE A 33 -7.54 -11.98 -4.51
CA PHE A 33 -6.26 -12.12 -5.19
C PHE A 33 -6.32 -11.57 -6.59
N THR A 34 -5.25 -10.88 -7.02
CA THR A 34 -5.06 -10.49 -8.42
C THR A 34 -3.74 -10.96 -8.98
N ALA A 35 -3.78 -11.35 -10.26
CA ALA A 35 -2.62 -11.45 -11.13
C ALA A 35 -3.12 -11.25 -12.57
N HIS A 36 -2.40 -10.49 -13.37
CA HIS A 36 -2.75 -10.32 -14.78
C HIS A 36 -2.43 -11.58 -15.59
N LEU A 37 -3.13 -11.75 -16.72
CA LEU A 37 -3.04 -12.88 -17.67
C LEU A 37 -2.42 -12.50 -19.02
N ASP A 38 -2.38 -11.22 -19.34
CA ASP A 38 -1.83 -10.73 -20.58
C ASP A 38 -0.32 -10.58 -20.51
N HIS A 39 0.35 -10.94 -21.61
CA HIS A 39 1.68 -10.56 -22.05
C HIS A 39 2.07 -11.37 -23.32
N PRO A 40 2.94 -10.88 -24.22
CA PRO A 40 3.40 -11.68 -25.35
C PRO A 40 4.29 -12.84 -24.89
N SER A 41 4.02 -14.05 -25.39
CA SER A 41 4.81 -15.27 -25.15
C SER A 41 6.33 -15.04 -25.30
N PRO A 42 7.21 -15.65 -24.48
CA PRO A 42 6.96 -16.75 -23.54
C PRO A 42 6.50 -16.36 -22.12
N ARG A 43 7.07 -15.30 -21.54
CA ARG A 43 6.57 -14.59 -20.35
C ARG A 43 6.11 -15.46 -19.18
N ALA A 44 7.03 -16.35 -18.81
CA ALA A 44 6.85 -17.33 -17.76
C ALA A 44 6.82 -16.70 -16.36
N ASN A 45 7.69 -15.74 -16.07
CA ASN A 45 7.69 -15.02 -14.80
C ASN A 45 6.68 -13.87 -14.84
N ASP A 46 6.91 -12.89 -15.71
CA ASP A 46 6.00 -11.79 -15.98
C ASP A 46 5.19 -12.15 -17.22
N ASN A 47 4.07 -12.84 -17.10
CA ASN A 47 3.13 -12.81 -15.96
C ASN A 47 2.66 -14.19 -15.47
N ALA A 48 2.95 -15.26 -16.22
CA ALA A 48 2.29 -16.55 -16.04
C ALA A 48 2.50 -17.16 -14.65
N SER A 49 3.62 -16.87 -14.00
CA SER A 49 3.95 -17.36 -12.66
C SER A 49 2.99 -16.85 -11.59
N GLY A 50 2.61 -15.57 -11.59
CA GLY A 50 1.64 -15.01 -10.65
C GLY A 50 0.27 -15.66 -10.81
N SER A 51 -0.19 -15.76 -12.06
CA SER A 51 -1.41 -16.46 -12.43
C SER A 51 -1.43 -17.93 -11.98
N ALA A 52 -0.32 -18.65 -12.15
CA ALA A 52 -0.17 -20.03 -11.70
C ALA A 52 -0.16 -20.15 -10.17
N VAL A 53 0.46 -19.20 -9.47
CA VAL A 53 0.45 -19.15 -8.00
C VAL A 53 -0.95 -18.93 -7.45
N LEU A 54 -1.75 -18.05 -8.06
CA LEU A 54 -3.16 -17.86 -7.68
C LEU A 54 -3.97 -19.15 -7.78
N LEU A 55 -3.81 -19.89 -8.89
CA LEU A 55 -4.48 -21.17 -9.09
C LEU A 55 -4.06 -22.20 -8.04
N GLU A 56 -2.76 -22.25 -7.71
CA GLU A 56 -2.22 -23.16 -6.70
C GLU A 56 -2.67 -22.79 -5.28
N ILE A 57 -2.77 -21.49 -4.95
CA ILE A 57 -3.36 -21.03 -3.68
C ILE A 57 -4.81 -21.52 -3.58
N ALA A 58 -5.63 -21.32 -4.62
CA ALA A 58 -7.00 -21.80 -4.64
C ALA A 58 -7.09 -23.32 -4.43
N ARG A 59 -6.24 -24.09 -5.14
CA ARG A 59 -6.17 -25.54 -5.03
C ARG A 59 -5.79 -25.99 -3.62
N VAL A 60 -4.77 -25.37 -3.02
CA VAL A 60 -4.30 -25.67 -1.65
C VAL A 60 -5.40 -25.41 -0.64
N LEU A 61 -6.01 -24.21 -0.65
CA LEU A 61 -7.06 -23.84 0.29
C LEU A 61 -8.27 -24.80 0.18
N LEU A 62 -8.77 -25.04 -1.03
CA LEU A 62 -9.88 -25.98 -1.26
C LEU A 62 -9.55 -27.40 -0.79
N THR A 63 -8.32 -27.87 -1.03
CA THR A 63 -7.89 -29.21 -0.60
C THR A 63 -7.89 -29.30 0.92
N LEU A 64 -7.33 -28.32 1.62
CA LEU A 64 -7.27 -28.32 3.09
C LEU A 64 -8.66 -28.20 3.72
N ILE A 65 -9.56 -27.40 3.14
CA ILE A 65 -10.96 -27.28 3.58
C ILE A 65 -11.69 -28.62 3.41
N ARG A 66 -11.61 -29.24 2.23
CA ARG A 66 -12.28 -30.53 1.95
C ARG A 66 -11.77 -31.67 2.83
N GLN A 67 -10.49 -31.62 3.21
CA GLN A 67 -9.88 -32.58 4.13
C GLN A 67 -10.18 -32.28 5.61
N GLY A 68 -10.88 -31.18 5.94
CA GLY A 68 -11.15 -30.77 7.32
C GLY A 68 -9.92 -30.31 8.10
N LYS A 69 -8.81 -30.00 7.41
CA LYS A 69 -7.55 -29.52 8.06
C LYS A 69 -7.61 -28.05 8.44
N ILE A 70 -8.42 -27.27 7.73
CA ILE A 70 -8.75 -25.88 8.06
C ILE A 70 -10.26 -25.70 7.96
N ALA A 71 -10.80 -24.74 8.72
CA ALA A 71 -12.20 -24.37 8.62
C ALA A 71 -12.50 -23.68 7.27
N SER A 72 -13.77 -23.72 6.85
CA SER A 72 -14.22 -22.86 5.75
C SER A 72 -14.06 -21.39 6.14
N PRO A 73 -13.68 -20.50 5.21
CA PRO A 73 -13.42 -19.10 5.53
C PRO A 73 -14.70 -18.37 5.95
N LEU A 74 -14.56 -17.33 6.78
CA LEU A 74 -15.68 -16.51 7.20
C LEU A 74 -16.07 -15.51 6.11
N ARG A 75 -15.07 -14.94 5.45
CA ARG A 75 -15.18 -14.03 4.28
C ARG A 75 -14.97 -14.82 2.99
N THR A 76 -15.48 -14.32 1.86
CA THR A 76 -15.19 -14.94 0.56
C THR A 76 -13.74 -14.65 0.15
N ILE A 77 -13.09 -15.64 -0.45
CA ILE A 77 -11.78 -15.45 -1.09
C ILE A 77 -12.01 -15.48 -2.60
N ARG A 78 -11.75 -14.36 -3.28
CA ARG A 78 -11.92 -14.19 -4.73
C ARG A 78 -10.57 -14.29 -5.43
N PHE A 79 -10.57 -14.75 -6.67
CA PHE A 79 -9.40 -14.87 -7.53
C PHE A 79 -9.71 -14.21 -8.85
N TRP A 80 -8.99 -13.14 -9.14
CA TRP A 80 -9.19 -12.27 -10.28
C TRP A 80 -7.97 -12.36 -11.19
N TRP A 81 -8.16 -12.96 -12.34
CA TRP A 81 -7.19 -12.96 -13.41
C TRP A 81 -7.55 -11.90 -14.43
N VAL A 82 -6.72 -10.87 -14.55
CA VAL A 82 -7.08 -9.60 -15.19
C VAL A 82 -6.23 -9.32 -16.43
N THR A 83 -6.58 -8.26 -17.16
CA THR A 83 -5.62 -7.60 -18.06
C THR A 83 -4.95 -6.50 -17.26
N GLU A 84 -3.61 -6.48 -17.25
CA GLU A 84 -2.79 -5.66 -16.36
C GLU A 84 -3.29 -4.22 -16.30
N ILE A 85 -3.68 -3.81 -15.10
CA ILE A 85 -4.18 -2.48 -14.70
C ILE A 85 -5.52 -2.10 -15.36
N GLU A 86 -5.58 -2.11 -16.69
CA GLU A 86 -6.71 -1.61 -17.46
C GLU A 86 -7.97 -2.47 -17.28
N GLY A 87 -7.82 -3.80 -17.23
CA GLY A 87 -8.96 -4.70 -17.04
C GLY A 87 -9.69 -4.43 -15.72
N THR A 88 -8.93 -4.19 -14.65
CA THR A 88 -9.46 -3.92 -13.31
C THR A 88 -10.11 -2.54 -13.22
N TYR A 89 -9.51 -1.50 -13.83
CA TYR A 89 -10.14 -0.17 -13.89
C TYR A 89 -11.49 -0.24 -14.61
N GLN A 90 -11.54 -0.87 -15.79
CA GLN A 90 -12.78 -0.99 -16.55
C GLN A 90 -13.85 -1.77 -15.76
N TYR A 91 -13.45 -2.81 -15.03
CA TYR A 91 -14.36 -3.54 -14.15
C TYR A 91 -14.94 -2.65 -13.06
N PHE A 92 -14.13 -1.86 -12.34
CA PHE A 92 -14.64 -0.93 -11.33
C PHE A 92 -15.41 0.26 -11.90
N PHE A 93 -15.15 0.67 -13.13
CA PHE A 93 -15.95 1.71 -13.80
C PHE A 93 -17.35 1.20 -14.18
N ALA A 94 -17.45 -0.06 -14.57
CA ALA A 94 -18.72 -0.72 -14.87
C ALA A 94 -19.47 -1.14 -13.59
N HIS A 95 -18.74 -1.49 -12.54
CA HIS A 95 -19.25 -2.04 -11.27
C HIS A 95 -18.63 -1.33 -10.06
N PRO A 96 -18.88 -0.02 -9.88
CA PRO A 96 -18.27 0.75 -8.79
C PRO A 96 -18.64 0.24 -7.39
N GLU A 97 -19.76 -0.45 -7.25
CA GLU A 97 -20.19 -1.11 -6.02
C GLU A 97 -19.26 -2.25 -5.59
N GLU A 98 -18.55 -2.90 -6.53
CA GLU A 98 -17.70 -4.05 -6.22
C GLU A 98 -16.56 -3.70 -5.27
N ALA A 99 -15.98 -2.49 -5.41
CA ALA A 99 -14.92 -2.03 -4.53
C ALA A 99 -15.36 -2.02 -3.04
N SER A 100 -16.62 -1.67 -2.77
CA SER A 100 -17.15 -1.60 -1.41
C SER A 100 -17.29 -2.95 -0.71
N ARG A 101 -17.27 -4.06 -1.46
CA ARG A 101 -17.35 -5.43 -0.93
C ARG A 101 -15.98 -5.99 -0.55
N LEU A 102 -14.90 -5.35 -1.00
CA LEU A 102 -13.55 -5.85 -0.83
C LEU A 102 -12.96 -5.28 0.46
N LEU A 103 -12.47 -6.16 1.32
CA LEU A 103 -11.69 -5.73 2.48
C LEU A 103 -10.26 -5.39 2.07
N LEU A 104 -9.66 -6.21 1.20
CA LEU A 104 -8.25 -6.13 0.84
C LEU A 104 -7.96 -6.89 -0.46
N ASN A 105 -7.05 -6.36 -1.27
CA ASN A 105 -6.46 -7.03 -2.41
C ASN A 105 -5.11 -7.67 -2.05
N ILE A 106 -4.83 -8.89 -2.54
CA ILE A 106 -3.51 -9.50 -2.50
C ILE A 106 -3.05 -9.66 -3.95
N ASN A 107 -2.24 -8.71 -4.42
CA ASN A 107 -1.67 -8.74 -5.76
C ASN A 107 -0.40 -9.60 -5.77
N ILE A 108 -0.35 -10.60 -6.66
CA ILE A 108 0.83 -11.45 -6.83
C ILE A 108 1.23 -11.43 -8.30
N ASP A 109 2.32 -10.74 -8.57
CA ASP A 109 2.91 -10.59 -9.89
C ASP A 109 4.34 -11.15 -9.87
N GLN A 110 4.86 -11.61 -11.01
CA GLN A 110 6.22 -12.10 -11.17
C GLN A 110 6.66 -13.02 -10.02
N ALA A 111 5.94 -14.10 -9.75
CA ALA A 111 6.10 -14.92 -8.55
C ALA A 111 7.25 -15.95 -8.60
N GLY A 112 7.91 -16.09 -9.75
CA GLY A 112 8.78 -17.22 -10.06
C GLY A 112 10.26 -17.05 -9.72
N GLY A 113 10.73 -15.84 -9.43
CA GLY A 113 12.15 -15.60 -9.11
C GLY A 113 13.10 -15.82 -10.30
N ASP A 114 14.38 -15.95 -9.99
CA ASP A 114 15.44 -16.29 -10.94
C ASP A 114 16.31 -17.38 -10.33
N ARG A 115 16.24 -18.60 -10.87
CA ARG A 115 17.03 -19.73 -10.36
C ARG A 115 18.53 -19.64 -10.70
N HIS A 116 18.91 -18.75 -11.62
CA HIS A 116 20.29 -18.50 -12.07
C HIS A 116 20.85 -17.19 -11.50
N GLY A 117 20.10 -16.55 -10.60
CA GLY A 117 20.46 -15.34 -9.89
C GLY A 117 20.04 -15.45 -8.43
N ARG A 118 20.05 -14.31 -7.74
CA ARG A 118 19.45 -14.20 -6.42
C ARG A 118 17.95 -13.99 -6.60
N THR A 119 17.13 -14.77 -5.91
CA THR A 119 15.69 -14.51 -5.83
C THR A 119 15.40 -13.57 -4.64
N ASP A 120 14.91 -12.38 -4.95
CA ASP A 120 14.43 -11.41 -3.98
C ASP A 120 12.92 -11.38 -3.95
N PHE A 121 12.33 -11.63 -2.76
CA PHE A 121 10.91 -11.36 -2.57
C PHE A 121 10.75 -9.88 -2.25
N ILE A 122 9.81 -9.25 -2.94
CA ILE A 122 9.53 -7.84 -2.82
C ILE A 122 8.07 -7.68 -2.40
N ALA A 123 7.86 -6.80 -1.43
CA ALA A 123 6.57 -6.22 -1.14
C ALA A 123 6.59 -4.72 -1.41
N ILE A 124 5.63 -4.22 -2.17
CA ILE A 124 5.48 -2.78 -2.38
C ILE A 124 4.63 -2.25 -1.22
N ARG A 125 5.20 -1.34 -0.42
CA ARG A 125 4.47 -0.71 0.69
C ARG A 125 3.25 0.04 0.17
N GLN A 126 2.19 0.06 0.97
CA GLN A 126 1.02 0.87 0.67
C GLN A 126 1.39 2.36 0.53
N PRO A 127 0.68 3.11 -0.34
CA PRO A 127 0.94 4.53 -0.51
C PRO A 127 0.61 5.33 0.76
N SER A 128 1.17 6.53 0.88
CA SER A 128 1.03 7.39 2.06
C SER A 128 -0.36 7.98 2.27
N TRP A 129 -1.15 8.11 1.19
CA TRP A 129 -2.56 8.45 1.29
C TRP A 129 -3.38 7.31 1.89
N MET A 130 -2.85 6.08 1.90
CA MET A 130 -3.37 4.96 2.68
C MET A 130 -2.76 4.88 4.08
N GLY A 131 -3.41 4.10 4.93
CA GLY A 131 -2.96 3.77 6.27
C GLY A 131 -3.80 2.64 6.79
N THR A 132 -3.47 1.40 6.39
CA THR A 132 -4.15 0.20 6.89
C THR A 132 -3.15 -0.83 7.41
N PHE A 133 -3.64 -1.85 8.11
CA PHE A 133 -2.84 -2.94 8.69
C PHE A 133 -2.27 -3.93 7.65
N ALA A 134 -2.47 -3.72 6.34
CA ALA A 134 -2.15 -4.70 5.30
C ALA A 134 -0.67 -5.08 5.28
N ASP A 135 0.22 -4.08 5.30
CA ASP A 135 1.67 -4.27 5.36
C ASP A 135 2.09 -5.03 6.64
N ASP A 136 1.38 -4.81 7.76
CA ASP A 136 1.69 -5.42 9.05
C ASP A 136 1.34 -6.92 9.07
N VAL A 137 0.23 -7.31 8.44
CA VAL A 137 -0.15 -8.71 8.25
C VAL A 137 0.90 -9.45 7.43
N LEU A 138 1.33 -8.85 6.31
CA LEU A 138 2.37 -9.46 5.49
C LEU A 138 3.68 -9.57 6.27
N ARG A 139 4.11 -8.51 6.97
CA ARG A 139 5.36 -8.53 7.76
C ARG A 139 5.36 -9.68 8.77
N ALA A 140 4.26 -9.88 9.50
CA ALA A 140 4.14 -10.95 10.48
C ALA A 140 4.24 -12.35 9.84
N ILE A 141 3.57 -12.55 8.72
CA ILE A 141 3.59 -13.83 7.99
C ILE A 141 4.95 -14.10 7.36
N ALA A 142 5.60 -13.06 6.81
CA ALA A 142 6.94 -13.17 6.24
C ALA A 142 7.99 -13.49 7.32
N ARG A 143 7.87 -12.92 8.52
CA ARG A 143 8.72 -13.28 9.66
C ARG A 143 8.55 -14.75 10.02
N LEU A 144 7.31 -15.23 10.14
CA LEU A 144 7.04 -16.65 10.35
C LEU A 144 7.62 -17.53 9.23
N ALA A 145 7.49 -17.11 7.97
CA ALA A 145 8.08 -17.83 6.83
C ALA A 145 9.62 -17.94 6.97
N SER A 146 10.26 -16.86 7.39
CA SER A 146 11.71 -16.80 7.64
C SER A 146 12.11 -17.73 8.79
N ASP A 147 11.38 -17.71 9.91
CA ASP A 147 11.65 -18.54 11.09
C ASP A 147 11.47 -20.04 10.80
N LEU A 148 10.52 -20.40 9.94
CA LEU A 148 10.26 -21.78 9.53
C LEU A 148 11.17 -22.26 8.38
N ALA A 149 11.87 -21.36 7.70
CA ALA A 149 12.81 -21.66 6.62
C ALA A 149 14.26 -21.21 6.94
N PRO A 150 14.84 -21.56 8.10
CA PRO A 150 16.22 -21.20 8.43
C PRO A 150 17.18 -21.88 7.45
N VAL A 151 18.09 -21.10 6.91
CA VAL A 151 18.85 -21.37 5.67
C VAL A 151 19.82 -22.57 5.74
N ALA A 152 20.02 -23.18 4.57
CA ALA A 152 21.11 -24.03 4.04
C ALA A 152 21.56 -25.34 4.75
N ARG A 153 21.55 -25.46 6.09
CA ARG A 153 22.18 -26.61 6.77
C ARG A 153 21.21 -27.67 7.32
N ALA A 154 19.90 -27.40 7.28
CA ALA A 154 18.91 -28.41 7.61
C ALA A 154 18.81 -29.44 6.46
N PRO A 155 18.80 -30.76 6.73
CA PRO A 155 18.67 -31.78 5.69
C PRO A 155 17.33 -31.73 4.94
N SER A 156 16.30 -31.09 5.51
CA SER A 156 14.98 -30.89 4.89
C SER A 156 14.33 -29.58 5.34
N PRO A 157 14.78 -28.41 4.83
CA PRO A 157 14.15 -27.14 5.20
C PRO A 157 12.70 -27.10 4.71
N LEU A 158 11.79 -26.60 5.55
CA LEU A 158 10.41 -26.33 5.13
C LEU A 158 10.43 -25.24 4.03
N PHE A 159 9.38 -25.20 3.21
CA PHE A 159 9.23 -24.20 2.14
C PHE A 159 10.34 -24.17 1.09
N VAL A 160 11.00 -25.32 0.85
CA VAL A 160 11.89 -25.54 -0.28
C VAL A 160 11.28 -26.58 -1.22
N ALA A 161 11.41 -26.37 -2.52
CA ALA A 161 10.99 -27.34 -3.54
C ALA A 161 12.14 -28.32 -3.83
N PRO A 162 11.86 -29.60 -4.17
CA PRO A 162 12.91 -30.59 -4.42
C PRO A 162 13.93 -30.18 -5.50
N THR A 163 13.47 -29.43 -6.50
CA THR A 163 14.26 -28.97 -7.67
C THR A 163 14.54 -27.47 -7.66
N GLY A 164 14.17 -26.77 -6.59
CA GLY A 164 14.37 -25.33 -6.46
C GLY A 164 15.68 -24.98 -5.76
N THR A 165 15.97 -23.68 -5.74
CA THR A 165 17.12 -23.17 -4.99
C THR A 165 16.91 -23.36 -3.48
N ARG A 166 18.01 -23.31 -2.73
CA ARG A 166 18.00 -23.32 -1.26
C ARG A 166 18.31 -21.94 -0.68
N ASP A 167 18.12 -20.89 -1.48
CA ASP A 167 18.43 -19.52 -1.09
C ASP A 167 17.64 -19.12 0.16
N PRO A 168 18.20 -18.26 1.02
CA PRO A 168 17.49 -17.72 2.16
C PRO A 168 16.18 -17.05 1.71
N PHE A 169 15.14 -17.19 2.51
CA PHE A 169 13.96 -16.34 2.33
C PHE A 169 14.29 -14.93 2.83
N THR A 170 14.10 -13.93 1.99
CA THR A 170 14.24 -12.52 2.37
C THR A 170 13.16 -11.73 1.65
N LEU A 171 12.26 -11.14 2.43
CA LEU A 171 11.27 -10.19 1.94
C LEU A 171 11.79 -8.77 2.13
N GLN A 172 11.84 -8.00 1.06
CA GLN A 172 12.20 -6.59 1.07
C GLN A 172 10.95 -5.74 0.85
N PHE A 173 10.76 -4.72 1.70
CA PHE A 173 9.70 -3.74 1.49
C PHE A 173 10.21 -2.57 0.66
N TRP A 174 9.76 -2.47 -0.58
CA TRP A 174 10.04 -1.33 -1.45
C TRP A 174 9.13 -0.14 -1.11
N PRO A 175 9.60 1.11 -1.33
CA PRO A 175 8.72 2.27 -1.33
C PRO A 175 7.55 2.06 -2.28
N TYR A 176 6.45 2.76 -2.03
CA TYR A 176 5.28 2.69 -2.92
C TYR A 176 5.68 2.99 -4.36
N ALA A 177 5.26 2.11 -5.27
CA ALA A 177 5.44 2.25 -6.70
C ALA A 177 4.21 1.70 -7.43
N PRO A 178 3.61 2.46 -8.36
CA PRO A 178 2.43 2.02 -9.12
C PRO A 178 2.85 1.10 -10.28
N LEU A 179 3.34 -0.10 -9.95
CA LEU A 179 3.99 -1.00 -10.92
C LEU A 179 3.12 -2.16 -11.42
N SER A 180 2.01 -2.49 -10.75
CA SER A 180 1.20 -3.66 -11.05
C SER A 180 -0.27 -3.43 -10.61
N ASP A 181 -1.13 -4.44 -10.72
CA ASP A 181 -2.58 -4.30 -10.54
C ASP A 181 -3.02 -3.69 -9.19
N HIS A 182 -2.19 -3.80 -8.13
CA HIS A 182 -2.47 -3.22 -6.81
C HIS A 182 -2.78 -1.71 -6.87
N LEU A 183 -2.16 -0.97 -7.80
CA LEU A 183 -2.35 0.47 -7.91
C LEU A 183 -3.81 0.86 -8.23
N VAL A 184 -4.55 -0.03 -8.90
CA VAL A 184 -5.96 0.18 -9.23
C VAL A 184 -6.81 0.19 -7.97
N PHE A 185 -6.61 -0.81 -7.10
CA PHE A 185 -7.29 -0.93 -5.81
C PHE A 185 -6.97 0.26 -4.91
N GLU A 186 -5.71 0.72 -4.95
CA GLU A 186 -5.22 1.76 -4.05
C GLU A 186 -5.52 3.20 -4.50
N THR A 187 -6.17 3.33 -5.65
CA THR A 187 -6.60 4.61 -6.20
C THR A 187 -7.70 5.24 -5.33
N GLY A 188 -7.55 6.54 -5.07
CA GLY A 188 -8.50 7.37 -4.34
C GLY A 188 -9.87 7.36 -4.99
N GLY A 189 -10.86 6.85 -4.26
CA GLY A 189 -12.21 6.60 -4.75
C GLY A 189 -12.55 5.13 -4.90
N ILE A 190 -11.56 4.27 -5.20
CA ILE A 190 -11.69 2.81 -5.09
C ILE A 190 -11.32 2.40 -3.66
N GLY A 191 -10.15 2.81 -3.19
CA GLY A 191 -9.80 2.80 -1.77
C GLY A 191 -9.70 1.42 -1.11
N VAL A 192 -9.44 0.38 -1.90
CA VAL A 192 -9.22 -0.99 -1.39
C VAL A 192 -7.73 -1.16 -1.08
N PRO A 193 -7.34 -1.43 0.18
CA PRO A 193 -5.93 -1.61 0.52
C PRO A 193 -5.38 -2.87 -0.14
N SER A 194 -4.07 -2.87 -0.44
CA SER A 194 -3.43 -4.00 -1.11
C SER A 194 -2.22 -4.53 -0.35
N ILE A 195 -2.00 -5.83 -0.46
CA ILE A 195 -0.71 -6.49 -0.23
C ILE A 195 -0.17 -6.81 -1.62
N SER A 196 0.90 -6.14 -2.05
CA SER A 196 1.51 -6.37 -3.35
C SER A 196 2.81 -7.16 -3.22
N LEU A 197 2.89 -8.33 -3.85
CA LEU A 197 4.00 -9.27 -3.75
C LEU A 197 4.59 -9.58 -5.12
N ALA A 198 5.92 -9.66 -5.18
CA ALA A 198 6.65 -10.14 -6.35
C ALA A 198 7.94 -10.87 -6.00
N ALA A 199 8.41 -11.70 -6.92
CA ALA A 199 9.75 -12.29 -6.97
C ALA A 199 10.32 -12.10 -8.40
N PRO A 200 10.64 -10.87 -8.82
CA PRO A 200 10.97 -10.56 -10.19
C PRO A 200 12.33 -11.15 -10.60
N SER A 201 12.49 -11.39 -11.90
CA SER A 201 13.81 -11.59 -12.53
C SER A 201 14.13 -10.37 -13.38
N LEU A 202 14.95 -9.47 -12.84
CA LEU A 202 15.38 -8.27 -13.57
C LEU A 202 16.30 -8.57 -14.77
N ARG A 203 16.74 -9.83 -14.90
CA ARG A 203 17.57 -10.29 -16.03
C ARG A 203 16.72 -10.63 -17.26
N TYR A 204 15.59 -11.30 -17.05
CA TYR A 204 14.80 -11.89 -18.14
C TYR A 204 13.50 -11.15 -18.42
N ILE A 205 13.01 -10.34 -17.49
CA ILE A 205 11.77 -9.57 -17.63
C ILE A 205 11.68 -8.88 -19.00
N HIS A 206 10.55 -9.07 -19.68
CA HIS A 206 10.24 -8.48 -20.99
C HIS A 206 11.17 -8.89 -22.14
N THR A 207 11.90 -10.00 -21.99
CA THR A 207 12.72 -10.60 -23.04
C THR A 207 12.18 -11.96 -23.48
N SER A 208 12.65 -12.46 -24.63
CA SER A 208 12.37 -13.84 -25.08
C SER A 208 12.97 -14.92 -24.18
N GLU A 209 13.78 -14.54 -23.19
CA GLU A 209 14.38 -15.42 -22.19
C GLU A 209 13.54 -15.50 -20.89
N ASP A 210 12.38 -14.83 -20.82
CA ASP A 210 11.43 -15.05 -19.73
C ASP A 210 10.70 -16.40 -19.88
N ARG A 211 11.42 -17.48 -19.56
CA ARG A 211 11.02 -18.87 -19.79
C ARG A 211 10.89 -19.66 -18.50
N VAL A 212 10.08 -20.71 -18.55
CA VAL A 212 9.76 -21.56 -17.38
C VAL A 212 11.03 -22.18 -16.78
N GLU A 213 12.02 -22.48 -17.62
CA GLU A 213 13.28 -23.09 -17.19
C GLU A 213 14.08 -22.19 -16.24
N HIS A 214 13.88 -20.88 -16.29
CA HIS A 214 14.58 -19.87 -15.47
C HIS A 214 13.89 -19.58 -14.14
N LEU A 215 12.63 -20.02 -13.96
CA LEU A 215 11.92 -19.86 -12.70
C LEU A 215 12.50 -20.77 -11.62
N ASP A 216 12.40 -20.34 -10.37
CA ASP A 216 12.73 -21.12 -9.19
C ASP A 216 11.48 -21.75 -8.57
N PRO A 217 11.33 -23.09 -8.60
CA PRO A 217 10.24 -23.78 -7.91
C PRO A 217 10.15 -23.50 -6.41
N THR A 218 11.27 -23.21 -5.74
CA THR A 218 11.26 -22.81 -4.32
C THR A 218 10.60 -21.44 -4.16
N ALA A 219 10.85 -20.51 -5.08
CA ALA A 219 10.25 -19.19 -5.08
C ALA A 219 8.73 -19.27 -5.20
N LEU A 220 8.24 -20.01 -6.20
CA LEU A 220 6.82 -20.26 -6.41
C LEU A 220 6.15 -20.87 -5.16
N LYS A 221 6.76 -21.89 -4.55
CA LYS A 221 6.24 -22.55 -3.35
C LYS A 221 6.12 -21.58 -2.16
N ARG A 222 7.11 -20.71 -1.98
CA ARG A 222 7.11 -19.69 -0.93
C ARG A 222 6.07 -18.60 -1.20
N MET A 223 5.90 -18.20 -2.46
CA MET A 223 4.87 -17.23 -2.84
C MET A 223 3.45 -17.78 -2.58
N VAL A 224 3.20 -19.06 -2.92
CA VAL A 224 1.94 -19.74 -2.58
C VAL A 224 1.72 -19.72 -1.07
N PHE A 225 2.75 -20.01 -0.26
CA PHE A 225 2.63 -19.95 1.20
C PHE A 225 2.29 -18.54 1.70
N LEU A 226 3.02 -17.52 1.26
CA LEU A 226 2.78 -16.13 1.68
C LEU A 226 1.35 -15.69 1.34
N GLY A 227 0.93 -15.89 0.10
CA GLY A 227 -0.42 -15.54 -0.35
C GLY A 227 -1.49 -16.32 0.41
N ALA A 228 -1.39 -17.66 0.46
CA ALA A 228 -2.37 -18.50 1.14
C ALA A 228 -2.47 -18.21 2.64
N ALA A 229 -1.35 -17.97 3.33
CA ALA A 229 -1.34 -17.64 4.75
C ALA A 229 -1.99 -16.27 5.00
N CYS A 230 -1.70 -15.26 4.17
CA CYS A 230 -2.33 -13.93 4.27
C CYS A 230 -3.85 -14.05 4.10
N ALA A 231 -4.31 -14.71 3.03
CA ALA A 231 -5.74 -14.88 2.81
C ALA A 231 -6.42 -15.73 3.86
N LEU A 232 -5.78 -16.81 4.33
CA LEU A 232 -6.37 -17.65 5.38
C LEU A 232 -6.56 -16.86 6.68
N PHE A 233 -5.56 -16.08 7.09
CA PHE A 233 -5.67 -15.22 8.25
C PHE A 233 -6.78 -14.18 8.06
N LEU A 234 -6.72 -13.40 6.98
CA LEU A 234 -7.68 -12.31 6.74
C LEU A 234 -9.11 -12.82 6.55
N ALA A 235 -9.30 -13.93 5.83
CA ALA A 235 -10.62 -14.51 5.60
C ALA A 235 -11.20 -15.21 6.85
N GLY A 236 -10.34 -15.54 7.83
CA GLY A 236 -10.72 -16.22 9.07
C GLY A 236 -10.72 -15.34 10.33
N VAL A 237 -10.12 -14.14 10.30
CA VAL A 237 -9.87 -13.32 11.50
C VAL A 237 -11.16 -13.01 12.26
N THR A 238 -11.12 -13.23 13.57
CA THR A 238 -12.21 -12.99 14.53
C THR A 238 -11.77 -12.03 15.64
N ALA A 239 -12.69 -11.61 16.53
CA ALA A 239 -12.35 -10.75 17.66
C ALA A 239 -11.31 -11.36 18.61
N ARG A 240 -11.15 -12.69 18.62
CA ARG A 240 -10.13 -13.38 19.44
C ARG A 240 -8.70 -13.15 18.94
N ASP A 241 -8.55 -12.81 17.67
CA ASP A 241 -7.25 -12.64 17.02
C ASP A 241 -6.75 -11.18 17.11
N LEU A 242 -7.66 -10.24 17.42
CA LEU A 242 -7.38 -8.81 17.45
C LEU A 242 -6.20 -8.41 18.36
N PRO A 243 -6.04 -8.95 19.59
CA PRO A 243 -4.87 -8.61 20.42
C PRO A 243 -3.54 -9.00 19.76
N LYS A 244 -3.51 -10.11 19.01
CA LYS A 244 -2.30 -10.55 18.29
C LYS A 244 -2.04 -9.66 17.08
N LEU A 245 -3.08 -9.38 16.29
CA LEU A 245 -2.98 -8.48 15.14
C LEU A 245 -2.50 -7.09 15.58
N LEU A 246 -3.03 -6.57 16.68
CA LEU A 246 -2.59 -5.28 17.18
C LEU A 246 -1.10 -5.29 17.60
N ALA A 247 -0.62 -6.37 18.22
CA ALA A 247 0.80 -6.47 18.57
C ALA A 247 1.70 -6.36 17.32
N GLU A 248 1.29 -6.98 16.20
CA GLU A 248 2.00 -6.87 14.92
C GLU A 248 1.92 -5.47 14.31
N VAL A 249 0.73 -4.85 14.34
CA VAL A 249 0.53 -3.47 13.90
C VAL A 249 1.39 -2.50 14.70
N ARG A 250 1.48 -2.68 16.02
CA ARG A 250 2.32 -1.83 16.89
C ARG A 250 3.81 -2.03 16.63
N ALA A 251 4.26 -3.26 16.38
CA ALA A 251 5.64 -3.52 16.02
C ALA A 251 6.01 -2.81 14.70
N GLY A 252 5.14 -2.90 13.69
CA GLY A 252 5.31 -2.18 12.43
C GLY A 252 5.24 -0.66 12.58
N GLY A 253 4.34 -0.16 13.42
CA GLY A 253 4.21 1.27 13.69
C GLY A 253 5.45 1.84 14.40
N ALA A 254 6.01 1.12 15.38
CA ALA A 254 7.24 1.54 16.05
C ALA A 254 8.43 1.66 15.08
N GLU A 255 8.56 0.73 14.12
CA GLU A 255 9.56 0.78 13.06
C GLU A 255 9.39 2.05 12.19
N ARG A 256 8.17 2.27 11.67
CA ARG A 256 7.87 3.42 10.79
C ARG A 256 8.02 4.76 11.49
N LEU A 257 7.58 4.87 12.75
CA LEU A 257 7.72 6.08 13.56
C LEU A 257 9.20 6.37 13.84
N GLY A 258 9.99 5.36 14.21
CA GLY A 258 11.43 5.50 14.41
C GLY A 258 12.16 5.98 13.14
N GLU A 259 11.80 5.44 11.97
CA GLU A 259 12.33 5.91 10.68
C GLU A 259 12.00 7.38 10.40
N ALA A 260 10.74 7.79 10.64
CA ALA A 260 10.27 9.15 10.43
C ALA A 260 10.94 10.16 11.38
N GLU A 261 11.03 9.82 12.67
CA GLU A 261 11.72 10.62 13.68
C GLU A 261 13.21 10.77 13.35
N ALA A 262 13.89 9.67 13.03
CA ALA A 262 15.30 9.72 12.64
C ALA A 262 15.53 10.58 11.39
N ARG A 263 14.63 10.49 10.40
CA ARG A 263 14.67 11.35 9.20
C ARG A 263 14.48 12.82 9.56
N ALA A 264 13.50 13.15 10.40
CA ALA A 264 13.22 14.51 10.82
C ALA A 264 14.39 15.13 11.61
N LEU A 265 15.00 14.36 12.52
CA LEU A 265 16.17 14.80 13.29
C LEU A 265 17.40 15.06 12.41
N ARG A 266 17.66 14.19 11.42
CA ARG A 266 18.73 14.43 10.43
C ARG A 266 18.49 15.72 9.65
N TRP A 267 17.24 15.97 9.25
CA TRP A 267 16.88 17.18 8.54
C TRP A 267 17.21 18.46 9.32
N ILE A 268 16.89 18.47 10.63
CA ILE A 268 17.24 19.57 11.54
C ILE A 268 18.76 19.68 11.70
N ALA A 269 19.46 18.57 11.89
CA ALA A 269 20.91 18.55 12.12
C ALA A 269 21.72 19.09 10.94
N GLU A 270 21.22 18.95 9.72
CA GLU A 270 21.87 19.42 8.49
C GLU A 270 21.56 20.88 8.14
N SER A 271 20.80 21.60 8.99
CA SER A 271 20.36 22.97 8.73
C SER A 271 21.51 23.98 8.64
N THR A 272 21.31 25.01 7.81
CA THR A 272 22.13 26.23 7.79
C THR A 272 21.42 27.37 8.51
N ARG A 273 22.12 28.50 8.66
CA ARG A 273 21.56 29.71 9.27
C ARG A 273 20.31 30.20 8.53
N GLU A 274 20.28 30.02 7.21
CA GLU A 274 19.25 30.51 6.31
C GLU A 274 17.98 29.65 6.32
N ASP A 275 18.12 28.34 6.55
CA ASP A 275 17.03 27.38 6.34
C ASP A 275 16.52 26.65 7.60
N VAL A 276 17.18 26.82 8.76
CA VAL A 276 16.85 26.08 9.99
C VAL A 276 15.38 26.15 10.41
N HIS A 277 14.72 27.29 10.21
CA HIS A 277 13.29 27.44 10.50
C HIS A 277 12.41 26.60 9.55
N ALA A 278 12.72 26.65 8.26
CA ALA A 278 11.98 25.90 7.24
C ALA A 278 12.21 24.38 7.40
N ARG A 279 13.45 23.97 7.71
CA ARG A 279 13.78 22.57 7.99
C ARG A 279 13.10 22.05 9.25
N PHE A 280 13.00 22.85 10.31
CA PHE A 280 12.24 22.48 11.50
C PHE A 280 10.75 22.31 11.21
N LYS A 281 10.13 23.25 10.48
CA LYS A 281 8.72 23.15 10.06
C LYS A 281 8.46 21.87 9.26
N ARG A 282 9.34 21.55 8.30
CA ARG A 282 9.27 20.29 7.55
C ARG A 282 9.44 19.07 8.45
N ALA A 283 10.43 19.07 9.34
CA ALA A 283 10.69 17.97 10.27
C ALA A 283 9.48 17.71 11.19
N TYR A 284 8.83 18.77 11.66
CA TYR A 284 7.58 18.68 12.40
C TYR A 284 6.48 17.99 11.59
N HIS A 285 6.25 18.40 10.35
CA HIS A 285 5.23 17.77 9.49
C HIS A 285 5.58 16.33 9.09
N ILE A 286 6.86 15.97 8.94
CA ILE A 286 7.28 14.57 8.75
C ILE A 286 6.81 13.70 9.91
N VAL A 287 7.05 14.13 11.14
CA VAL A 287 6.65 13.39 12.35
C VAL A 287 5.13 13.39 12.47
N GLN A 288 4.48 14.54 12.34
CA GLN A 288 3.02 14.65 12.42
C GLN A 288 2.32 13.72 11.43
N GLN A 289 2.75 13.71 10.17
CA GLN A 289 2.17 12.83 9.14
C GLN A 289 2.40 11.35 9.43
N ALA A 290 3.55 10.98 10.01
CA ALA A 290 3.80 9.62 10.43
C ALA A 290 2.83 9.17 11.54
N TYR A 291 2.62 9.99 12.58
CA TYR A 291 1.67 9.70 13.66
C TYR A 291 0.20 9.72 13.20
N GLU A 292 -0.18 10.63 12.30
CA GLU A 292 -1.49 10.63 11.66
C GLU A 292 -1.72 9.35 10.84
N ARG A 293 -0.69 8.87 10.13
CA ARG A 293 -0.75 7.60 9.40
C ARG A 293 -0.92 6.41 10.35
N GLU A 294 -0.16 6.33 11.44
CA GLU A 294 -0.34 5.25 12.44
C GLU A 294 -1.72 5.27 13.09
N SER A 295 -2.26 6.45 13.35
CA SER A 295 -3.63 6.60 13.86
C SER A 295 -4.66 6.07 12.86
N ARG A 296 -4.47 6.32 11.55
CA ARG A 296 -5.31 5.74 10.48
C ARG A 296 -5.17 4.22 10.39
N ILE A 297 -3.96 3.69 10.55
CA ILE A 297 -3.70 2.23 10.55
C ILE A 297 -4.45 1.57 11.70
N LEU A 298 -4.40 2.12 12.91
CA LEU A 298 -5.21 1.63 14.03
C LEU A 298 -6.70 1.70 13.71
N ALA A 299 -7.21 2.86 13.29
CA ALA A 299 -8.62 3.04 12.96
C ALA A 299 -9.11 2.11 11.82
N SER A 300 -8.20 1.64 10.95
CA SER A 300 -8.54 0.67 9.91
C SER A 300 -8.92 -0.70 10.46
N LEU A 301 -8.46 -1.07 11.66
CA LEU A 301 -8.84 -2.32 12.34
C LEU A 301 -10.31 -2.29 12.77
N ALA A 302 -10.85 -1.10 13.11
CA ALA A 302 -12.27 -0.93 13.42
C ALA A 302 -13.19 -1.23 12.21
N LYS A 303 -12.64 -1.19 10.98
CA LYS A 303 -13.38 -1.58 9.78
C LYS A 303 -13.52 -3.10 9.63
N LEU A 304 -12.81 -3.94 10.39
CA LEU A 304 -12.97 -5.39 10.32
C LEU A 304 -14.31 -5.80 10.92
N ALA A 305 -15.23 -6.30 10.11
CA ALA A 305 -16.46 -6.91 10.57
C ALA A 305 -16.10 -8.26 11.17
N LEU A 306 -16.27 -8.43 12.47
CA LEU A 306 -15.91 -9.66 13.16
C LEU A 306 -17.20 -10.42 13.47
N ALA A 307 -17.23 -11.70 13.08
CA ALA A 307 -18.49 -12.40 13.05
C ALA A 307 -19.02 -12.75 14.47
N GLU A 308 -20.34 -12.65 14.65
CA GLU A 308 -21.05 -12.72 15.95
C GLU A 308 -20.75 -13.99 16.77
N GLY A 309 -20.77 -13.88 18.11
CA GLY A 309 -20.40 -14.96 19.05
C GLY A 309 -18.99 -14.85 19.65
N THR A 310 -18.32 -13.72 19.42
CA THR A 310 -17.07 -13.30 20.11
C THR A 310 -17.30 -11.88 20.66
N PRO A 311 -16.73 -11.48 21.82
CA PRO A 311 -17.23 -10.33 22.60
C PRO A 311 -17.26 -9.02 21.80
N GLU A 312 -18.30 -8.21 22.06
CA GLU A 312 -18.77 -7.00 21.36
C GLU A 312 -17.76 -6.11 20.60
N PRO A 313 -18.24 -5.40 19.54
CA PRO A 313 -17.55 -4.25 18.92
C PRO A 313 -17.11 -3.16 19.91
N VAL A 314 -17.79 -3.05 21.06
CA VAL A 314 -17.47 -2.11 22.15
C VAL A 314 -16.12 -2.43 22.81
N ALA A 315 -15.71 -3.70 22.85
CA ALA A 315 -14.40 -4.09 23.36
C ALA A 315 -13.28 -3.68 22.40
N THR A 316 -13.51 -3.84 21.08
CA THR A 316 -12.61 -3.34 20.02
C THR A 316 -12.47 -1.82 20.10
N LEU A 317 -13.58 -1.07 20.23
CA LEU A 317 -13.57 0.39 20.32
C LEU A 317 -12.90 0.91 21.62
N LYS A 318 -13.10 0.25 22.77
CA LYS A 318 -12.42 0.59 24.03
C LYS A 318 -10.93 0.27 24.00
N TYR A 319 -10.56 -0.81 23.32
CA TYR A 319 -9.17 -1.20 23.11
C TYR A 319 -8.47 -0.14 22.25
N GLU A 320 -9.05 0.23 21.11
CA GLU A 320 -8.56 1.28 20.19
C GLU A 320 -8.30 2.64 20.88
N ALA A 321 -9.24 3.11 21.71
CA ALA A 321 -9.14 4.42 22.37
C ALA A 321 -7.89 4.57 23.26
N GLY A 322 -7.49 3.51 23.97
CA GLY A 322 -6.27 3.52 24.77
C GLY A 322 -5.00 3.61 23.92
N PHE A 323 -5.01 3.04 22.71
CA PHE A 323 -3.86 3.10 21.80
C PHE A 323 -3.75 4.43 21.10
N THR A 324 -4.86 5.04 20.67
CA THR A 324 -4.84 6.39 20.10
C THR A 324 -4.27 7.40 21.11
N TRP A 325 -4.65 7.28 22.39
CA TRP A 325 -4.05 8.11 23.45
C TRP A 325 -2.54 7.87 23.60
N ASN A 326 -2.09 6.61 23.58
CA ASN A 326 -0.66 6.31 23.65
C ASN A 326 0.11 6.87 22.44
N LEU A 327 -0.45 6.81 21.23
CA LEU A 327 0.14 7.45 20.05
C LEU A 327 0.24 8.96 20.21
N PHE A 328 -0.79 9.60 20.77
CA PHE A 328 -0.74 11.04 21.07
C PHE A 328 0.38 11.39 22.05
N VAL A 329 0.54 10.63 23.13
CA VAL A 329 1.63 10.84 24.11
C VAL A 329 3.00 10.64 23.47
N LEU A 330 3.16 9.63 22.61
CA LEU A 330 4.40 9.40 21.87
C LEU A 330 4.68 10.54 20.87
N GLN A 331 3.65 11.04 20.19
CA GLN A 331 3.76 12.17 19.29
C GLN A 331 4.25 13.43 20.01
N GLU A 332 3.68 13.76 21.17
CA GLU A 332 4.11 14.88 22.00
C GLU A 332 5.58 14.74 22.43
N ALA A 333 5.99 13.52 22.84
CA ALA A 333 7.38 13.25 23.19
C ALA A 333 8.33 13.42 21.98
N ALA A 334 7.93 12.95 20.80
CA ALA A 334 8.69 13.13 19.57
C ALA A 334 8.82 14.61 19.18
N ILE A 335 7.71 15.36 19.19
CA ILE A 335 7.70 16.81 18.89
C ILE A 335 8.60 17.58 19.86
N ARG A 336 8.57 17.24 21.15
CA ARG A 336 9.46 17.83 22.15
C ARG A 336 10.93 17.57 21.82
N LEU A 337 11.29 16.32 21.49
CA LEU A 337 12.65 15.97 21.08
C LEU A 337 13.10 16.78 19.86
N LEU A 338 12.24 16.91 18.84
CA LEU A 338 12.53 17.72 17.66
C LEU A 338 12.77 19.20 18.02
N THR A 339 11.93 19.75 18.90
CA THR A 339 12.03 21.14 19.35
C THR A 339 13.35 21.38 20.11
N GLU A 340 13.73 20.48 21.01
CA GLU A 340 15.00 20.57 21.74
C GLU A 340 16.22 20.53 20.79
N GLN A 341 16.17 19.71 19.74
CA GLN A 341 17.23 19.69 18.71
C GLN A 341 17.24 20.96 17.85
N TYR A 342 16.06 21.45 17.48
CA TYR A 342 15.93 22.70 16.73
C TYR A 342 16.51 23.90 17.48
N GLU A 343 16.20 24.04 18.77
CA GLU A 343 16.76 25.09 19.60
C GLU A 343 18.28 24.96 19.76
N ARG A 344 18.79 23.73 19.87
CA ARG A 344 20.23 23.47 19.91
C ARG A 344 20.90 23.91 18.61
N MET A 345 20.33 23.58 17.47
CA MET A 345 20.85 24.00 16.17
C MET A 345 20.79 25.52 16.00
N CYS A 346 19.70 26.16 16.43
CA CYS A 346 19.60 27.64 16.43
C CYS A 346 20.74 28.29 17.23
N ARG A 347 21.04 27.78 18.44
CA ARG A 347 22.17 28.27 19.25
C ARG A 347 23.51 28.10 18.54
N MET A 348 23.75 26.94 17.93
CA MET A 348 24.99 26.67 17.19
C MET A 348 25.16 27.56 15.96
N LEU A 349 24.05 27.90 15.29
CA LEU A 349 24.03 28.75 14.10
C LEU A 349 23.93 30.26 14.41
N GLY A 350 23.82 30.63 15.68
CA GLY A 350 23.72 32.02 16.12
C GLY A 350 22.41 32.71 15.71
N VAL A 351 21.30 31.97 15.66
CA VAL A 351 19.96 32.49 15.36
C VAL A 351 19.00 32.24 16.51
N ALA A 352 18.01 33.12 16.69
CA ALA A 352 16.99 32.95 17.72
C ALA A 352 15.95 31.91 17.25
N PRO A 353 15.53 30.96 18.10
CA PRO A 353 14.44 30.05 17.76
C PRO A 353 13.13 30.83 17.56
N LYS A 354 12.26 30.30 16.70
CA LYS A 354 10.91 30.82 16.43
C LYS A 354 9.89 29.75 16.77
N GLU A 355 8.77 30.17 17.35
CA GLU A 355 7.63 29.29 17.54
C GLU A 355 7.04 28.86 16.19
N LEU A 356 6.54 27.63 16.13
CA LEU A 356 5.93 27.10 14.93
C LEU A 356 4.51 27.65 14.80
N GLU A 357 4.37 28.77 14.10
CA GLU A 357 3.06 29.34 13.78
C GLU A 357 2.67 29.09 12.32
N PRO A 358 1.41 28.72 12.05
CA PRO A 358 0.89 28.68 10.69
C PRO A 358 0.95 30.07 10.07
N GLU A 359 1.48 30.17 8.87
CA GLU A 359 1.53 31.40 8.09
C GLU A 359 0.11 31.85 7.71
N THR A 360 -0.08 33.14 7.41
CA THR A 360 -1.39 33.69 6.99
C THR A 360 -2.02 32.88 5.86
N GLU A 361 -1.19 32.46 4.91
CA GLU A 361 -1.62 31.68 3.76
C GLU A 361 -2.01 30.24 4.12
N GLU A 362 -1.28 29.61 5.04
CA GLU A 362 -1.67 28.29 5.57
C GLU A 362 -3.00 28.37 6.30
N ARG A 363 -3.22 29.42 7.12
CA ARG A 363 -4.50 29.62 7.81
C ARG A 363 -5.65 29.80 6.82
N ARG A 364 -5.43 30.52 5.72
CA ARG A 364 -6.43 30.68 4.64
C ARG A 364 -6.74 29.35 3.97
N LEU A 365 -5.72 28.61 3.54
CA LEU A 365 -5.87 27.33 2.86
C LEU A 365 -6.37 26.23 3.80
N HIS A 366 -6.20 26.38 5.10
CA HIS A 366 -6.76 25.48 6.11
C HIS A 366 -8.29 25.56 6.19
N GLN A 367 -8.89 26.67 5.75
CA GLN A 367 -10.34 26.83 5.66
C GLN A 367 -10.94 26.20 4.40
N LEU A 368 -10.13 25.82 3.41
CA LEU A 368 -10.62 25.31 2.12
C LEU A 368 -10.47 23.80 2.04
N ILE A 369 -11.59 23.08 1.92
CA ILE A 369 -11.65 21.62 1.82
C ILE A 369 -12.00 21.24 0.37
N PRO A 370 -11.07 20.68 -0.41
CA PRO A 370 -11.38 20.12 -1.72
C PRO A 370 -12.11 18.78 -1.59
N ARG A 371 -13.16 18.62 -2.38
CA ARG A 371 -13.93 17.39 -2.51
C ARG A 371 -14.03 16.99 -3.97
N ARG A 372 -13.62 15.76 -4.29
CA ARG A 372 -13.84 15.18 -5.62
C ARG A 372 -15.35 14.98 -5.84
N VAL A 373 -15.84 15.48 -6.97
CA VAL A 373 -17.24 15.33 -7.41
C VAL A 373 -17.39 14.47 -8.67
N LEU A 374 -16.28 14.17 -9.35
CA LEU A 374 -16.26 13.24 -10.47
C LEU A 374 -16.46 11.79 -9.96
N PRO A 375 -17.54 11.08 -10.34
CA PRO A 375 -17.76 9.70 -9.92
C PRO A 375 -16.78 8.73 -10.59
N LEU A 376 -16.68 7.50 -10.06
CA LEU A 376 -16.03 6.39 -10.78
C LEU A 376 -16.85 6.06 -12.03
N GLY A 377 -16.16 5.81 -13.15
CA GLY A 377 -16.78 5.58 -14.45
C GLY A 377 -15.85 6.00 -15.61
N PRO A 378 -16.31 5.95 -16.87
CA PRO A 378 -15.46 6.27 -18.04
C PRO A 378 -14.77 7.65 -17.98
N GLY A 379 -15.46 8.66 -17.43
CA GLY A 379 -14.88 10.00 -17.24
C GLY A 379 -13.76 10.06 -16.22
N PHE A 380 -13.67 9.08 -15.31
CA PHE A 380 -12.61 8.98 -14.31
C PHE A 380 -11.24 8.68 -14.93
N ARG A 381 -11.19 8.11 -16.14
CA ARG A 381 -9.94 7.90 -16.88
C ARG A 381 -9.17 9.20 -17.09
N ALA A 382 -9.87 10.27 -17.46
CA ALA A 382 -9.24 11.59 -17.62
C ALA A 382 -8.67 12.13 -16.30
N TRP A 383 -9.32 11.83 -15.16
CA TRP A 383 -8.81 12.17 -13.83
C TRP A 383 -7.52 11.42 -13.49
N LEU A 384 -7.45 10.12 -13.81
CA LEU A 384 -6.26 9.30 -13.58
C LEU A 384 -5.06 9.81 -14.37
N GLU A 385 -5.24 10.07 -15.65
CA GLU A 385 -4.18 10.49 -16.59
C GLU A 385 -3.76 11.94 -16.42
N HIS A 386 -4.60 12.77 -15.81
CA HIS A 386 -4.29 14.16 -15.64
C HIS A 386 -3.16 14.36 -14.63
N ALA A 387 -2.03 14.86 -15.12
CA ALA A 387 -0.97 15.45 -14.35
C ALA A 387 -0.81 16.92 -14.77
N SER A 388 -0.49 17.78 -13.80
CA SER A 388 -0.13 19.17 -14.12
C SER A 388 1.27 19.18 -14.75
N PRO A 389 1.50 19.90 -15.88
CA PRO A 389 2.83 20.03 -16.45
C PRO A 389 3.78 20.82 -15.54
N GLN A 390 3.27 21.53 -14.54
CA GLN A 390 4.05 22.28 -13.55
C GLN A 390 4.46 21.42 -12.34
N LEU A 391 3.86 20.23 -12.15
CA LEU A 391 4.14 19.35 -11.02
C LEU A 391 4.75 18.03 -11.45
N GLU A 392 5.59 17.45 -10.58
CA GLU A 392 6.02 16.06 -10.74
C GLU A 392 4.78 15.14 -10.77
N LEU A 393 4.82 14.09 -11.61
CA LEU A 393 3.75 13.12 -11.75
C LEU A 393 3.34 12.51 -10.39
N ARG A 394 4.32 12.16 -9.54
CA ARG A 394 4.07 11.57 -8.22
C ARG A 394 3.41 12.55 -7.26
N LEU A 395 3.76 13.82 -7.31
CA LEU A 395 3.12 14.85 -6.50
C LEU A 395 1.67 15.09 -6.94
N SER A 396 1.42 15.15 -8.26
CA SER A 396 0.06 15.24 -8.81
C SER A 396 -0.79 14.05 -8.37
N MET A 397 -0.23 12.83 -8.40
CA MET A 397 -0.88 11.62 -7.92
C MET A 397 -1.19 11.70 -6.41
N LEU A 398 -0.22 12.10 -5.57
CA LEU A 398 -0.42 12.26 -4.13
C LEU A 398 -1.58 13.24 -3.86
N ILE A 399 -1.53 14.44 -4.44
CA ILE A 399 -2.56 15.47 -4.21
C ILE A 399 -3.94 14.94 -4.60
N LYS A 400 -4.10 14.32 -5.79
CA LYS A 400 -5.37 13.74 -6.22
C LYS A 400 -5.92 12.70 -5.23
N ASN A 401 -5.05 11.84 -4.70
CA ASN A 401 -5.46 10.79 -3.76
C ASN A 401 -5.74 11.32 -2.34
N LEU A 402 -5.19 12.48 -1.96
CA LEU A 402 -5.49 13.15 -0.70
C LEU A 402 -6.76 14.01 -0.73
N ILE A 403 -7.34 14.27 -1.92
CA ILE A 403 -8.64 14.94 -2.07
C ILE A 403 -9.77 13.96 -1.74
N ASP A 404 -10.05 13.85 -0.45
CA ASP A 404 -11.08 12.96 0.12
C ASP A 404 -12.33 13.70 0.61
N GLY A 405 -12.31 15.04 0.62
CA GLY A 405 -13.39 15.86 1.17
C GLY A 405 -13.31 16.06 2.68
N GLU A 406 -12.23 15.63 3.33
CA GLU A 406 -11.96 15.81 4.76
C GLU A 406 -10.72 16.69 4.99
N ARG A 407 -9.65 16.47 4.22
CA ARG A 407 -8.43 17.27 4.31
C ARG A 407 -8.60 18.64 3.68
N SER A 408 -8.19 19.69 4.38
CA SER A 408 -8.04 21.01 3.79
C SER A 408 -6.80 21.12 2.91
N LEU A 409 -6.72 22.17 2.09
CA LEU A 409 -5.55 22.43 1.23
C LEU A 409 -4.26 22.55 2.04
N ALA A 410 -4.31 23.10 3.25
CA ALA A 410 -3.15 23.14 4.14
C ALA A 410 -2.71 21.73 4.57
N HIS A 411 -3.64 20.84 4.93
CA HIS A 411 -3.28 19.45 5.30
C HIS A 411 -2.69 18.68 4.10
N ILE A 412 -3.24 18.86 2.90
CA ILE A 412 -2.70 18.26 1.67
C ILE A 412 -1.28 18.77 1.42
N TYR A 413 -1.05 20.07 1.60
CA TYR A 413 0.29 20.65 1.52
C TYR A 413 1.25 20.08 2.56
N TRP A 414 0.86 19.98 3.83
CA TRP A 414 1.73 19.43 4.88
C TRP A 414 2.11 17.97 4.59
N ALA A 415 1.14 17.15 4.14
CA ALA A 415 1.39 15.79 3.68
C ALA A 415 2.37 15.75 2.49
N ALA A 416 2.17 16.58 1.47
CA ALA A 416 3.08 16.66 0.34
C ALA A 416 4.48 17.13 0.76
N SER A 417 4.58 18.12 1.65
CA SER A 417 5.86 18.63 2.17
C SER A 417 6.61 17.59 3.01
N ALA A 418 5.93 16.64 3.63
CA ALA A 418 6.58 15.56 4.37
C ALA A 418 7.27 14.53 3.44
N GLU A 419 6.90 14.50 2.16
CA GLU A 419 7.41 13.53 1.18
C GLU A 419 8.31 14.17 0.11
N PHE A 420 8.03 15.41 -0.28
CA PHE A 420 8.69 16.09 -1.40
C PHE A 420 9.38 17.38 -0.93
N GLU A 421 10.61 17.61 -1.36
CA GLU A 421 11.46 18.71 -0.84
C GLU A 421 11.03 20.11 -1.26
N ASN A 422 10.56 20.25 -2.51
CA ASN A 422 10.37 21.56 -3.15
C ASN A 422 8.88 21.89 -3.39
N VAL A 423 7.98 21.39 -2.53
CA VAL A 423 6.55 21.69 -2.66
C VAL A 423 6.21 22.98 -1.94
N THR A 424 5.47 23.84 -2.60
CA THR A 424 4.91 25.07 -2.02
C THR A 424 3.40 24.98 -1.85
N LEU A 425 2.83 25.85 -1.02
CA LEU A 425 1.36 25.99 -0.89
C LEU A 425 0.72 26.39 -2.22
N ALA A 426 1.40 27.25 -2.98
CA ALA A 426 0.91 27.74 -4.27
C ALA A 426 0.80 26.60 -5.30
N ASP A 427 1.73 25.64 -5.29
CA ASP A 427 1.69 24.45 -6.16
C ASP A 427 0.42 23.62 -5.92
N VAL A 428 0.12 23.36 -4.64
CA VAL A 428 -1.07 22.58 -4.24
C VAL A 428 -2.35 23.34 -4.59
N GLU A 429 -2.41 24.64 -4.28
CA GLU A 429 -3.59 25.44 -4.57
C GLU A 429 -3.84 25.58 -6.07
N ALA A 430 -2.79 25.85 -6.86
CA ALA A 430 -2.89 25.99 -8.31
C ALA A 430 -3.41 24.70 -8.95
N PHE A 431 -2.85 23.55 -8.57
CA PHE A 431 -3.29 22.27 -9.11
C PHE A 431 -4.74 21.95 -8.72
N VAL A 432 -5.15 22.22 -7.48
CA VAL A 432 -6.56 22.03 -7.10
C VAL A 432 -7.48 22.99 -7.88
N LYS A 433 -7.07 24.24 -8.13
CA LYS A 433 -7.82 25.17 -8.98
C LYS A 433 -7.96 24.67 -10.42
N GLU A 434 -6.95 24.01 -10.97
CA GLU A 434 -7.06 23.33 -12.28
C GLU A 434 -8.13 22.24 -12.25
N LEU A 435 -8.17 21.42 -11.20
CA LEU A 435 -9.19 20.37 -11.03
C LEU A 435 -10.60 20.95 -10.84
N VAL A 436 -10.72 22.11 -10.18
CA VAL A 436 -11.98 22.86 -10.05
C VAL A 436 -12.44 23.40 -11.40
N ALA A 437 -11.52 23.98 -12.20
CA ALA A 437 -11.84 24.50 -13.54
C ALA A 437 -12.33 23.41 -14.50
N LYS A 438 -11.87 22.17 -14.31
CA LYS A 438 -12.37 20.98 -15.05
C LYS A 438 -13.72 20.46 -14.53
N GLY A 439 -14.23 21.01 -13.42
CA GLY A 439 -15.46 20.54 -12.77
C GLY A 439 -15.31 19.23 -12.01
N TRP A 440 -14.08 18.77 -11.74
CA TRP A 440 -13.83 17.49 -11.07
C TRP A 440 -13.77 17.60 -9.56
N VAL A 441 -13.48 18.80 -9.04
CA VAL A 441 -13.37 19.11 -7.61
C VAL A 441 -14.24 20.32 -7.28
N LYS A 442 -14.82 20.33 -6.09
CA LYS A 442 -15.43 21.52 -5.47
C LYS A 442 -14.65 21.89 -4.22
N LEU A 443 -14.43 23.19 -4.01
CA LEU A 443 -13.90 23.72 -2.76
C LEU A 443 -15.06 24.10 -1.84
N GLN A 444 -14.96 23.71 -0.57
CA GLN A 444 -15.91 24.04 0.48
C GLN A 444 -15.18 24.76 1.61
N GLU A 445 -15.82 25.75 2.21
CA GLU A 445 -15.30 26.35 3.44
C GLU A 445 -15.54 25.41 4.61
N ARG A 446 -14.55 25.30 5.49
CA ARG A 446 -14.61 24.53 6.72
C ARG A 446 -15.69 25.17 7.62
N ARG A 447 -16.66 24.36 8.04
CA ARG A 447 -17.74 24.78 8.94
C ARG A 447 -17.27 24.85 10.39
#